data_AF-A0A831SLZ6-F1
#
_entry.id   AF-A0A831SLZ6-F1
#
_cell.length_a   1.000
_cell.length_b   1.000
_cell.length_c   1.000
_cell.angle_alpha   90.00
_cell.angle_beta   90.00
_cell.angle_gamma   90.00
#
_symmetry.space_group_name_H-M   'P 1'
#
loop_
_entity.id
_entity.type
_entity.pdbx_description
1 polymer ?
#
loop_
_entity_poly.entity_id
_entity_poly.type
_entity_poly.pdbx_seq_one_letter_code
_entity_poly.pdbx_strand_id
1 'polypeptide(L)'
;MVFIIFIVSFVVSFAGFPIIIPRLKRAGIVGKNMNSESKEEIPEMGGMVIVAGFGAGIVFAIFLRTFFDLFLSVSLTSILAVLSTVLIVVIIGVFDDLISMRQWIKAIMPVFAALPLVALKEGYSMMRIPFVGMIDFGIFYPLVLVPLGITGAANAANML
;
A
#
# COMPACT_ATOMS: atom_id res chain seq x y z
N MET A 1 1.06 -19.57 -13.29
CA MET A 1 2.19 -19.04 -12.50
C MET A 1 1.82 -17.78 -11.73
N VAL A 2 1.31 -16.71 -12.36
CA VAL A 2 0.85 -15.51 -11.65
C VAL A 2 -0.24 -15.82 -10.61
N PHE A 3 -1.16 -16.74 -10.91
CA PHE A 3 -2.18 -17.21 -9.96
C PHE A 3 -1.62 -17.76 -8.64
N ILE A 4 -0.41 -18.35 -8.65
CA ILE A 4 0.20 -18.88 -7.42
C ILE A 4 0.60 -17.72 -6.50
N ILE A 5 1.08 -16.60 -7.05
CA ILE A 5 1.40 -15.39 -6.28
C ILE A 5 0.14 -14.88 -5.56
N PHE A 6 -0.99 -14.82 -6.27
CA PHE A 6 -2.27 -14.43 -5.67
C PHE A 6 -2.73 -15.41 -4.58
N ILE A 7 -2.57 -16.72 -4.81
CA ILE A 7 -2.90 -17.73 -3.80
C ILE A 7 -2.03 -17.55 -2.55
N VAL A 8 -0.73 -17.32 -2.70
CA VAL A 8 0.18 -17.08 -1.56
C VAL A 8 -0.25 -15.84 -0.79
N SER A 9 -0.53 -14.72 -1.47
CA SER A 9 -1.03 -13.50 -0.82
C SER A 9 -2.34 -13.73 -0.08
N PHE A 10 -3.30 -14.40 -0.72
CA PHE A 10 -4.60 -14.70 -0.13
C PHE A 10 -4.47 -15.59 1.10
N VAL A 11 -3.71 -16.69 1.02
CA VAL A 11 -3.52 -17.62 2.13
C VAL A 11 -2.88 -16.94 3.32
N VAL A 12 -1.83 -16.12 3.11
CA VAL A 12 -1.15 -15.41 4.19
C VAL A 12 -2.09 -14.39 4.85
N SER A 13 -2.84 -13.62 4.07
CA SER A 13 -3.83 -12.69 4.65
C SER A 13 -4.94 -13.44 5.39
N PHE A 14 -5.56 -14.43 4.77
CA PHE A 14 -6.68 -15.17 5.35
C PHE A 14 -6.28 -15.91 6.64
N ALA A 15 -5.13 -16.59 6.64
CA ALA A 15 -4.61 -17.27 7.82
C ALA A 15 -4.07 -16.30 8.89
N GLY A 16 -3.69 -15.08 8.50
CA GLY A 16 -3.20 -14.06 9.44
C GLY A 16 -4.29 -13.46 10.32
N PHE A 17 -5.51 -13.29 9.81
CA PHE A 17 -6.62 -12.72 10.57
C PHE A 17 -6.96 -13.46 11.88
N PRO A 18 -7.19 -14.79 11.89
CA PRO A 18 -7.51 -15.50 13.14
C PRO A 18 -6.39 -15.40 14.19
N ILE A 19 -5.15 -15.14 13.77
CA ILE A 19 -3.99 -14.99 14.64
C ILE A 19 -3.92 -13.57 15.22
N ILE A 20 -4.16 -12.55 14.40
CA ILE A 20 -3.98 -11.14 14.78
C ILE A 20 -5.19 -10.58 15.54
N ILE A 21 -6.42 -10.96 15.18
CA ILE A 21 -7.65 -10.53 15.85
C ILE A 21 -7.58 -10.67 17.39
N PRO A 22 -7.26 -11.85 17.98
CA PRO A 22 -7.19 -12.00 19.43
C PRO A 22 -6.00 -11.26 20.07
N ARG A 23 -4.96 -10.92 19.30
CA ARG A 23 -3.82 -10.12 19.80
C ARG A 23 -4.17 -8.65 19.89
N LEU A 24 -4.82 -8.10 18.86
CA LEU A 24 -5.30 -6.72 18.87
C LEU A 24 -6.30 -6.48 20.00
N LYS A 25 -7.26 -7.41 20.20
CA LYS A 25 -8.20 -7.34 21.33
C LYS A 25 -7.48 -7.31 22.69
N ARG A 26 -6.49 -8.18 22.89
CA ARG A 26 -5.71 -8.22 24.14
C ARG A 26 -4.84 -6.99 24.35
N ALA A 27 -4.38 -6.35 23.28
CA ALA A 27 -3.60 -5.13 23.33
C ALA A 27 -4.45 -3.87 23.54
N GLY A 28 -5.79 -4.00 23.56
CA GLY A 28 -6.71 -2.85 23.63
C GLY A 28 -6.75 -2.02 22.34
N ILE A 29 -6.22 -2.55 21.23
CA ILE A 29 -6.25 -1.90 19.91
C ILE A 29 -7.58 -2.29 19.24
N VAL A 30 -8.65 -1.69 19.74
CA VAL A 30 -10.04 -1.95 19.34
C VAL A 30 -10.81 -0.65 19.20
N GLY A 31 -11.78 -0.67 18.31
CA GLY A 31 -12.67 0.44 17.99
C GLY A 31 -14.12 0.01 18.14
N LYS A 32 -15.00 0.96 18.50
CA LYS A 32 -16.43 0.68 18.59
C LYS A 32 -17.03 0.63 17.20
N ASN A 33 -17.83 -0.40 16.94
CA ASN A 33 -18.64 -0.46 15.74
C ASN A 33 -19.74 0.62 15.80
N MET A 34 -19.48 1.77 15.19
CA MET A 34 -20.39 2.93 15.21
C MET A 34 -21.71 2.67 14.48
N ASN A 35 -21.76 1.65 13.62
CA ASN A 35 -22.94 1.26 12.85
C ASN A 35 -23.76 0.14 13.51
N SER A 36 -23.34 -0.35 14.69
CA SER A 36 -24.08 -1.37 15.44
C SER A 36 -24.74 -0.76 16.70
N GLU A 37 -25.96 -1.17 17.01
CA GLU A 37 -26.67 -0.77 18.23
C GLU A 37 -25.92 -1.21 19.50
N SER A 38 -25.27 -2.38 19.45
CA SER A 38 -24.48 -2.93 20.57
C SER A 38 -23.21 -2.13 20.84
N LYS A 39 -22.75 -1.32 19.87
CA LYS A 39 -21.45 -0.62 19.87
C LYS A 39 -20.28 -1.53 20.29
N GLU A 40 -20.34 -2.78 19.85
CA GLU A 40 -19.33 -3.80 20.14
C GLU A 40 -17.93 -3.38 19.70
N GLU A 41 -16.91 -3.83 20.45
CA GLU A 41 -15.51 -3.54 20.17
C GLU A 41 -14.92 -4.54 19.16
N ILE A 42 -14.34 -4.00 18.08
CA ILE A 42 -13.76 -4.74 16.96
C ILE A 42 -12.29 -4.31 16.79
N PRO A 43 -11.35 -5.22 16.45
CA PRO A 43 -9.98 -4.84 16.16
C PRO A 43 -9.87 -3.82 15.02
N GLU A 44 -9.08 -2.76 15.21
CA GLU A 44 -8.93 -1.68 14.21
C GLU A 44 -7.82 -1.97 13.17
N MET A 45 -6.66 -2.44 13.61
CA MET A 45 -5.45 -2.54 12.77
C MET A 45 -5.41 -3.77 11.84
N GLY A 46 -6.53 -4.12 11.22
CA GLY A 46 -6.64 -5.26 10.30
C GLY A 46 -5.78 -5.10 9.02
N GLY A 47 -5.49 -3.87 8.61
CA GLY A 47 -4.66 -3.57 7.44
C GLY A 47 -3.26 -4.21 7.51
N MET A 48 -2.69 -4.38 8.70
CA MET A 48 -1.40 -5.06 8.89
C MET A 48 -1.38 -6.49 8.34
N VAL A 49 -2.50 -7.20 8.43
CA VAL A 49 -2.65 -8.57 7.90
C VAL A 49 -2.70 -8.56 6.37
N ILE A 50 -3.35 -7.56 5.78
CA ILE A 50 -3.44 -7.38 4.33
C ILE A 50 -2.05 -7.11 3.76
N VAL A 51 -1.29 -6.22 4.39
CA VAL A 51 0.07 -5.87 3.99
C VAL A 51 1.02 -7.06 4.11
N ALA A 52 0.87 -7.89 5.15
CA ALA A 52 1.64 -9.12 5.28
C ALA A 52 1.39 -10.09 4.10
N GLY A 53 0.14 -10.24 3.65
CA GLY A 53 -0.18 -11.07 2.48
C GLY A 53 0.31 -10.46 1.17
N PHE A 54 0.15 -9.15 0.98
CA PHE A 54 0.74 -8.44 -0.16
C PHE A 54 2.26 -8.64 -0.22
N GLY A 55 2.94 -8.40 0.91
CA GLY A 55 4.39 -8.58 1.04
C GLY A 55 4.83 -10.02 0.76
N ALA A 56 4.11 -11.02 1.27
CA ALA A 56 4.39 -12.43 0.98
C ALA A 56 4.29 -12.76 -0.51
N GLY A 57 3.28 -12.22 -1.20
CA GLY A 57 3.16 -12.37 -2.65
C GLY A 57 4.32 -11.73 -3.41
N ILE A 58 4.70 -10.50 -3.04
CA ILE A 58 5.84 -9.80 -3.64
C ILE A 58 7.15 -10.57 -3.41
N VAL A 59 7.41 -11.02 -2.18
CA VAL A 59 8.60 -11.82 -1.86
C VAL A 59 8.60 -13.14 -2.64
N PHE A 60 7.45 -13.79 -2.77
CA PHE A 60 7.33 -15.01 -3.57
C PHE A 60 7.55 -14.75 -5.07
N ALA A 61 7.08 -13.62 -5.60
CA ALA A 61 7.36 -13.21 -6.98
C ALA A 61 8.86 -12.98 -7.21
N ILE A 62 9.54 -12.33 -6.25
CA ILE A 62 11.00 -12.14 -6.28
C ILE A 62 11.72 -13.49 -6.23
N PHE A 63 11.28 -14.42 -5.38
CA PHE A 63 11.81 -15.79 -5.31
C PHE A 63 11.68 -16.52 -6.66
N LEU A 64 10.49 -16.54 -7.26
CA LEU A 64 10.28 -17.15 -8.57
C LEU A 64 11.17 -16.53 -9.66
N ARG A 65 11.33 -15.21 -9.64
CA ARG A 65 12.21 -14.52 -10.58
C ARG A 65 13.68 -14.86 -10.39
N THR A 66 14.13 -14.95 -9.14
CA THR A 66 15.56 -15.07 -8.81
C THR A 66 16.07 -16.50 -8.96
N PHE A 67 15.24 -17.50 -8.65
CA PHE A 67 15.67 -18.90 -8.61
C PHE A 67 15.13 -19.75 -9.76
N PHE A 68 14.11 -19.28 -10.48
CA PHE A 68 13.48 -20.01 -11.59
C PHE A 68 13.43 -19.21 -12.89
N ASP A 69 14.07 -18.04 -12.95
CA ASP A 69 14.14 -17.16 -14.13
C ASP A 69 12.75 -16.83 -14.74
N LEU A 70 11.72 -16.79 -13.90
CA LEU A 70 10.37 -16.39 -14.31
C LEU A 70 10.20 -14.86 -14.24
N PHE A 71 9.33 -14.28 -15.05
CA PHE A 71 9.01 -12.85 -15.01
C PHE A 71 10.22 -11.91 -15.17
N LEU A 72 11.22 -12.30 -15.97
CA LEU A 72 12.44 -11.50 -16.21
C LEU A 72 12.15 -10.11 -16.79
N SER A 73 11.03 -9.95 -17.51
CA SER A 73 10.55 -8.65 -18.02
C SER A 73 10.15 -7.68 -16.91
N VAL A 74 9.91 -8.16 -15.70
CA VAL A 74 9.60 -7.31 -14.54
C VAL A 74 10.90 -6.92 -13.86
N SER A 75 11.11 -5.60 -13.73
CA SER A 75 12.26 -5.02 -13.06
C SER A 75 12.19 -5.29 -11.56
N LEU A 76 13.25 -5.90 -11.02
CA LEU A 76 13.38 -6.13 -9.58
C LEU A 76 13.39 -4.82 -8.80
N THR A 77 14.07 -3.80 -9.35
CA THR A 77 14.15 -2.46 -8.76
C THR A 77 12.75 -1.83 -8.65
N SER A 78 11.91 -1.99 -9.68
CA SER A 78 10.54 -1.47 -9.68
C SER A 78 9.66 -2.19 -8.66
N ILE A 79 9.77 -3.53 -8.56
CA ILE A 79 9.06 -4.32 -7.54
C ILE A 79 9.43 -3.84 -6.12
N LEU A 80 10.73 -3.64 -5.87
CA LEU A 80 11.21 -3.18 -4.58
C LEU A 80 10.76 -1.76 -4.29
N ALA A 81 10.74 -0.85 -5.26
CA ALA A 81 10.21 0.50 -5.06
C ALA A 81 8.72 0.51 -4.72
N VAL A 82 7.90 -0.30 -5.40
CA VAL A 82 6.48 -0.47 -5.05
C VAL A 82 6.33 -1.00 -3.64
N LEU A 83 7.09 -2.04 -3.27
CA LEU A 83 7.07 -2.59 -1.91
C LEU A 83 7.45 -1.53 -0.87
N SER A 84 8.53 -0.78 -1.11
CA SER A 84 8.97 0.31 -0.22
C SER A 84 7.91 1.39 -0.10
N THR A 85 7.30 1.84 -1.20
CA THR A 85 6.22 2.83 -1.18
C THR A 85 5.04 2.34 -0.34
N VAL A 86 4.58 1.11 -0.56
CA VAL A 86 3.47 0.53 0.22
C VAL A 86 3.83 0.44 1.70
N LEU A 87 5.02 -0.05 2.04
CA LEU A 87 5.46 -0.14 3.43
C LEU A 87 5.56 1.23 4.12
N ILE A 88 5.99 2.29 3.42
CA ILE A 88 6.00 3.64 3.98
C ILE A 88 4.57 4.13 4.22
N VAL A 89 3.62 3.93 3.28
CA VAL A 89 2.20 4.25 3.51
C VAL A 89 1.65 3.52 4.72
N VAL A 90 1.99 2.24 4.89
CA VAL A 90 1.54 1.42 6.01
C VAL A 90 2.11 1.93 7.33
N ILE A 91 3.39 2.30 7.36
CA ILE A 91 3.99 2.94 8.53
C ILE A 91 3.21 4.22 8.86
N ILE A 92 2.94 5.08 7.89
CA ILE A 92 2.16 6.31 8.12
C ILE A 92 0.77 6.00 8.71
N GLY A 93 0.06 5.00 8.18
CA GLY A 93 -1.24 4.56 8.71
C GLY A 93 -1.15 4.02 10.14
N VAL A 94 -0.15 3.18 10.44
CA VAL A 94 0.12 2.67 11.78
C VAL A 94 0.40 3.81 12.77
N PHE A 95 1.22 4.78 12.37
CA PHE A 95 1.48 5.96 13.19
C PHE A 95 0.21 6.79 13.41
N ASP A 96 -0.70 6.82 12.43
CA ASP A 96 -1.94 7.57 12.54
C ASP A 96 -2.89 6.97 13.57
N ASP A 97 -3.09 5.65 13.48
CA ASP A 97 -3.93 4.88 14.38
C ASP A 97 -3.42 4.96 15.83
N LEU A 98 -2.09 4.94 16.03
CA LEU A 98 -1.49 4.91 17.37
C LEU A 98 -1.34 6.28 18.03
N ILE A 99 -1.05 7.34 17.27
CA ILE A 99 -0.65 8.65 17.83
C ILE A 99 -1.71 9.74 17.62
N SER A 100 -2.82 9.46 16.92
CA SER A 100 -3.90 10.42 16.68
C SER A 100 -3.37 11.74 16.08
N MET A 101 -2.80 11.67 14.87
CA MET A 101 -2.18 12.82 14.21
C MET A 101 -3.20 13.92 13.85
N ARG A 102 -2.72 15.16 13.71
CA ARG A 102 -3.56 16.26 13.19
C ARG A 102 -3.95 15.99 11.73
N GLN A 103 -5.19 16.30 11.35
CA GLN A 103 -5.73 15.98 10.02
C GLN A 103 -4.85 16.45 8.85
N TRP A 104 -4.25 17.64 8.93
CA TRP A 104 -3.39 18.16 7.87
C TRP A 104 -2.06 17.39 7.77
N ILE A 105 -1.55 16.83 8.87
CA ILE A 105 -0.36 15.98 8.89
C ILE A 105 -0.69 14.67 8.17
N LYS A 106 -1.83 14.04 8.52
CA LYS A 106 -2.32 12.83 7.84
C LYS A 106 -2.40 13.02 6.34
N ALA A 107 -2.93 14.18 5.91
CA ALA A 107 -3.09 14.51 4.51
C ALA A 107 -1.76 14.64 3.75
N ILE A 108 -0.70 15.18 4.37
CA ILE A 108 0.56 15.47 3.68
C ILE A 108 1.61 14.36 3.81
N MET A 109 1.58 13.57 4.89
CA MET A 109 2.57 12.52 5.16
C MET A 109 2.75 11.50 4.01
N PRO A 110 1.69 11.06 3.31
CA PRO A 110 1.81 10.14 2.18
C PRO A 110 2.70 10.63 1.02
N VAL A 111 2.98 11.94 0.91
CA VAL A 111 3.92 12.49 -0.09
C VAL A 111 5.29 11.81 0.03
N PHE A 112 5.75 11.52 1.25
CA PHE A 112 7.05 10.87 1.46
C PHE A 112 7.06 9.41 0.98
N ALA A 113 5.90 8.75 0.94
CA ALA A 113 5.80 7.38 0.45
C ALA A 113 6.02 7.30 -1.07
N ALA A 114 5.87 8.41 -1.81
CA ALA A 114 6.12 8.44 -3.24
C ALA A 114 7.62 8.40 -3.60
N LEU A 115 8.52 8.75 -2.66
CA LEU A 115 9.95 8.93 -2.93
C LEU A 115 10.63 7.73 -3.63
N PRO A 116 10.37 6.46 -3.27
CA PRO A 116 10.96 5.32 -3.97
C PRO A 116 10.61 5.30 -5.47
N LEU A 117 9.36 5.61 -5.83
CA LEU A 117 8.91 5.66 -7.23
C LEU A 117 9.48 6.87 -7.96
N VAL A 118 9.54 8.03 -7.30
CA VAL A 118 10.14 9.26 -7.84
C VAL A 118 11.62 9.06 -8.16
N ALA A 119 12.37 8.44 -7.24
CA ALA A 119 13.80 8.21 -7.37
C ALA A 119 14.15 7.36 -8.61
N LEU A 120 13.30 6.38 -8.93
CA LEU A 120 13.47 5.52 -10.10
C LEU A 120 12.92 6.14 -11.39
N LYS A 121 12.22 7.28 -11.32
CA LYS A 121 11.45 7.84 -12.42
C LYS A 121 10.50 6.79 -13.02
N GLU A 122 9.89 5.96 -12.18
CA GLU A 122 9.00 4.89 -12.64
C GLU A 122 7.82 5.46 -13.41
N GLY A 123 7.53 4.85 -14.56
CA GLY A 123 6.46 5.25 -15.48
C GLY A 123 6.94 6.00 -16.72
N TYR A 124 5.99 6.51 -17.50
CA TYR A 124 6.23 7.30 -18.71
C TYR A 124 5.76 8.73 -18.47
N SER A 125 6.55 9.73 -18.85
CA SER A 125 6.16 11.15 -18.75
C SER A 125 5.07 11.56 -19.75
N MET A 126 4.84 10.70 -20.77
CA MET A 126 3.80 10.86 -21.77
C MET A 126 2.46 10.36 -21.23
N MET A 127 1.48 11.25 -21.11
CA MET A 127 0.12 10.91 -20.70
C MET A 127 -0.89 11.27 -21.78
N ARG A 128 -1.83 10.37 -22.06
CA ARG A 128 -2.97 10.66 -22.93
C ARG A 128 -4.09 11.31 -22.13
N ILE A 129 -4.35 12.60 -22.36
CA ILE A 129 -5.48 13.30 -21.77
C ILE A 129 -6.70 13.17 -22.69
N PRO A 130 -7.87 12.76 -22.17
CA PRO A 130 -9.11 12.73 -22.94
C PRO A 130 -9.36 14.06 -23.66
N PHE A 131 -9.73 14.00 -24.94
CA PHE A 131 -10.03 15.16 -25.81
C PHE A 131 -8.87 16.09 -26.16
N VAL A 132 -7.75 16.09 -25.42
CA VAL A 132 -6.58 16.95 -25.68
C VAL A 132 -5.50 16.23 -26.49
N GLY A 133 -5.28 14.94 -26.24
CA GLY A 133 -4.24 14.15 -26.93
C GLY A 133 -3.08 13.75 -26.00
N MET A 134 -1.91 13.46 -26.57
CA MET A 134 -0.71 13.07 -25.83
C MET A 134 0.04 14.32 -25.34
N ILE A 135 0.33 14.39 -24.04
CA ILE A 135 1.12 15.47 -23.44
C ILE A 135 2.34 14.87 -22.75
N ASP A 136 3.52 15.46 -22.99
CA ASP A 136 4.74 15.14 -22.25
C ASP A 136 4.83 16.05 -21.01
N PHE A 137 4.76 15.45 -19.83
CA PHE A 137 4.92 16.17 -18.56
C PHE A 137 6.38 16.29 -18.12
N GLY A 138 7.32 15.62 -18.82
CA GLY A 138 8.75 15.64 -18.49
C GLY A 138 9.01 15.38 -17.00
N ILE A 139 9.82 16.27 -16.39
CA ILE A 139 10.21 16.18 -14.97
C ILE A 139 9.05 16.38 -13.99
N PHE A 140 7.97 17.06 -14.40
CA PHE A 140 6.81 17.28 -13.54
C PHE A 140 6.04 15.98 -13.28
N TYR A 141 6.16 14.98 -14.15
CA TYR A 141 5.53 13.68 -13.92
C TYR A 141 6.04 13.01 -12.63
N PRO A 142 7.33 12.68 -12.48
CA PRO A 142 7.83 12.08 -11.25
C PRO A 142 7.80 13.05 -10.06
N LEU A 143 8.04 14.36 -10.24
CA LEU A 143 8.16 15.28 -9.10
C LEU A 143 6.82 15.78 -8.55
N VAL A 144 5.76 15.79 -9.35
CA VAL A 144 4.45 16.35 -8.96
C VAL A 144 3.36 15.31 -9.09
N LEU A 145 3.19 14.71 -10.27
CA LEU A 145 2.07 13.81 -10.52
C LEU A 145 2.15 12.51 -9.71
N VAL A 146 3.34 11.91 -9.59
CA VAL A 146 3.52 10.69 -8.78
C VAL A 146 3.23 10.96 -7.29
N PRO A 147 3.83 11.97 -6.62
CA PRO A 147 3.47 12.32 -5.25
C PRO A 147 1.99 12.65 -5.03
N LEU A 148 1.38 13.39 -5.97
CA LEU A 148 -0.06 13.69 -5.90
C LEU A 148 -0.90 12.43 -6.06
N GLY A 149 -0.52 11.51 -6.95
CA GLY A 149 -1.21 10.24 -7.15
C GLY A 149 -1.17 9.36 -5.90
N ILE A 150 0.01 9.18 -5.32
CA ILE A 150 0.18 8.38 -4.08
C ILE A 150 -0.57 9.03 -2.92
N THR A 151 -0.42 10.34 -2.72
CA THR A 151 -1.09 11.07 -1.64
C THR A 151 -2.59 11.10 -1.79
N GLY A 152 -3.06 11.36 -3.01
CA GLY A 152 -4.49 11.38 -3.34
C GLY A 152 -5.13 10.02 -3.12
N ALA A 153 -4.50 8.95 -3.63
CA ALA A 153 -5.01 7.60 -3.47
C ALA A 153 -5.06 7.15 -2.00
N ALA A 154 -4.00 7.39 -1.23
CA ALA A 154 -3.95 7.02 0.19
C ALA A 154 -5.01 7.75 1.02
N ASN A 155 -5.16 9.07 0.83
CA ASN A 155 -6.17 9.85 1.56
C ASN A 155 -7.59 9.52 1.10
N ALA A 156 -7.81 9.34 -0.20
CA ALA A 156 -9.14 8.98 -0.72
C ALA A 156 -9.61 7.65 -0.14
N ALA A 157 -8.73 6.64 -0.08
CA ALA A 157 -9.06 5.34 0.51
C ALA A 157 -9.33 5.41 2.03
N ASN A 158 -8.75 6.39 2.73
CA ASN A 158 -8.97 6.58 4.18
C ASN A 158 -10.23 7.39 4.51
N MET A 159 -10.71 8.23 3.58
CA MET A 159 -11.85 9.12 3.78
C MET A 159 -13.20 8.55 3.31
N LEU A 160 -13.17 7.56 2.42
CA LEU A 160 -14.34 6.88 1.87
C LEU A 160 -14.80 5.75 2.78
#